data_AF-A0A6A6HV77-F1
#
_entry.id   AF-A0A6A6HV77-F1
#
_cell.length_a   1.000
_cell.length_b   1.000
_cell.length_c   1.000
_cell.angle_alpha   90.00
_cell.angle_beta   90.00
_cell.angle_gamma   90.00
#
_symmetry.space_group_name_H-M   'P 1'
#
loop_
_entity.id
_entity.type
_entity.pdbx_description
1 polymer ?
#
loop_
_entity_poly.entity_id
_entity_poly.type
_entity_poly.pdbx_seq_one_letter_code
_entity_poly.pdbx_strand_id
1 'polypeptide(L)'
;MKWDGIAKRLPGRSSISCRLRYQNYLEKRAVWDEEKKNKLARLYARFKDQMWQKVATEMGIPWRLAKSMHWQLREQEMSARANAPIF
;
A
#
# COMPACT_ATOMS: atom_id res chain seq x y z
N MET A 1 -22.36 5.30 -3.76
CA MET A 1 -22.72 6.35 -2.77
C MET A 1 -22.56 7.73 -3.43
N LYS A 2 -23.59 8.59 -3.44
CA LYS A 2 -23.53 9.92 -4.10
C LYS A 2 -23.15 11.00 -3.07
N TRP A 3 -21.87 11.37 -3.02
CA TRP A 3 -21.33 12.34 -2.05
C TRP A 3 -21.90 13.75 -2.20
N ASP A 4 -22.31 14.14 -3.42
CA ASP A 4 -22.93 15.44 -3.68
C ASP A 4 -24.26 15.62 -2.95
N GLY A 5 -25.05 14.53 -2.82
CA GLY A 5 -26.29 14.56 -2.06
C GLY A 5 -26.06 14.74 -0.55
N ILE A 6 -24.92 14.25 -0.04
CA ILE A 6 -24.53 14.37 1.37
C ILE A 6 -23.98 15.77 1.65
N ALA A 7 -23.13 16.29 0.76
CA ALA A 7 -22.58 17.65 0.87
C ALA A 7 -23.67 18.72 0.89
N LYS A 8 -24.74 18.56 0.10
CA LYS A 8 -25.90 19.48 0.11
C LYS A 8 -26.60 19.58 1.47
N ARG A 9 -26.45 18.57 2.34
CA ARG A 9 -27.02 18.56 3.69
C ARG A 9 -26.04 19.07 4.76
N LEU A 10 -24.80 19.39 4.37
CA LEU A 10 -23.72 19.83 5.25
C LEU A 10 -23.14 21.17 4.74
N PRO A 11 -23.72 22.32 5.13
CA PRO A 11 -23.26 23.62 4.66
C PRO A 11 -21.79 23.85 5.02
N GLY A 12 -21.01 24.34 4.05
CA GLY A 12 -19.56 24.57 4.20
C GLY A 12 -18.67 23.34 3.95
N ARG A 13 -19.24 22.19 3.53
CA ARG A 13 -18.46 21.01 3.14
C ARG A 13 -18.68 20.65 1.68
N SER A 14 -17.59 20.45 0.94
CA SER A 14 -17.65 19.93 -0.44
C SER A 14 -17.86 18.41 -0.44
N SER A 15 -18.36 17.87 -1.56
CA SER A 15 -18.51 16.42 -1.73
C SER A 15 -17.18 15.68 -1.62
N ILE A 16 -16.09 16.30 -2.08
CA ILE A 16 -14.72 15.80 -1.91
C ILE A 16 -14.34 15.76 -0.42
N SER A 17 -14.62 16.83 0.35
CA SER A 17 -14.35 16.87 1.79
C SER A 17 -15.14 15.81 2.56
N CYS A 18 -16.41 15.62 2.21
CA CYS A 18 -17.28 14.57 2.79
C CYS A 18 -16.74 13.17 2.50
N ARG A 19 -16.34 12.88 1.25
CA ARG A 19 -15.74 11.60 0.87
C ARG A 19 -14.44 11.34 1.61
N LEU A 20 -13.53 12.31 1.65
CA LEU A 20 -12.25 12.18 2.35
C LEU A 20 -12.44 11.95 3.84
N ARG A 21 -13.34 12.69 4.49
CA ARG A 21 -13.65 12.47 5.91
C ARG A 21 -14.21 11.07 6.14
N TYR A 22 -15.08 10.59 5.25
CA TYR A 22 -15.59 9.23 5.35
C TYR A 22 -14.48 8.21 5.21
N GLN A 23 -13.68 8.25 4.14
CA GLN A 23 -12.57 7.31 3.90
C GLN A 23 -11.52 7.32 5.02
N ASN A 24 -11.19 8.48 5.56
CA ASN A 24 -10.12 8.61 6.55
C ASN A 24 -10.55 8.21 7.96
N TYR A 25 -11.84 8.35 8.31
CA TYR A 25 -12.29 8.26 9.70
C TYR A 25 -13.55 7.39 9.94
N LEU A 26 -14.44 7.24 8.95
CA LEU A 26 -15.73 6.55 9.13
C LEU A 26 -15.78 5.20 8.43
N GLU A 27 -15.22 5.11 7.23
CA GLU A 27 -14.82 3.86 6.61
C GLU A 27 -13.70 3.34 7.50
N LYS A 28 -14.09 2.52 8.50
CA LYS A 28 -13.19 1.92 9.46
C LYS A 28 -11.94 1.51 8.70
N ARG A 29 -10.77 2.10 9.04
CA ARG A 29 -9.49 1.49 8.63
C ARG A 29 -9.67 0.02 8.93
N ALA A 30 -9.58 -0.84 7.90
CA ALA A 30 -9.82 -2.25 8.08
C ALA A 30 -9.00 -2.67 9.29
N VAL A 31 -9.67 -2.99 10.41
CA VAL A 31 -9.00 -3.19 11.69
C VAL A 31 -7.90 -4.19 11.39
N TRP A 32 -6.65 -3.81 11.60
CA TRP A 32 -5.50 -4.64 11.28
C TRP A 32 -5.38 -5.72 12.35
N ASP A 33 -6.39 -6.57 12.37
CA ASP A 33 -6.57 -7.67 13.31
C ASP A 33 -5.67 -8.85 12.93
N GLU A 34 -5.55 -9.79 13.87
CA GLU A 34 -4.70 -10.96 13.69
C GLU A 34 -5.14 -11.81 12.50
N GLU A 35 -6.43 -11.87 12.18
CA GLU A 35 -6.92 -12.64 11.05
C GLU A 35 -6.45 -12.05 9.71
N LYS A 36 -6.54 -10.72 9.53
CA LYS A 36 -6.03 -10.05 8.32
C LYS A 36 -4.52 -10.14 8.21
N LYS A 37 -3.78 -9.99 9.33
CA LYS A 37 -2.33 -10.24 9.37
C LYS A 37 -1.99 -11.65 8.91
N ASN A 38 -2.69 -12.64 9.46
CA ASN A 38 -2.49 -14.05 9.10
C ASN A 38 -2.84 -14.33 7.64
N LYS A 39 -3.92 -13.75 7.12
CA LYS A 39 -4.30 -13.87 5.71
C LYS A 39 -3.23 -13.27 4.80
N LEU A 40 -2.73 -12.07 5.11
CA LEU A 40 -1.62 -11.47 4.38
C LEU A 40 -0.38 -12.36 4.41
N ALA A 41 0.01 -12.86 5.59
CA ALA A 41 1.18 -13.71 5.76
C ALA A 41 1.08 -15.01 4.93
N ARG A 42 -0.10 -15.66 4.90
CA ARG A 42 -0.37 -16.85 4.09
C ARG A 42 -0.26 -16.57 2.60
N LEU A 43 -0.87 -15.47 2.14
CA LEU A 43 -0.80 -15.07 0.73
C LEU A 43 0.64 -14.73 0.33
N TYR A 44 1.35 -13.97 1.17
CA TYR A 44 2.76 -13.66 0.95
C TYR A 44 3.62 -14.92 0.90
N ALA A 45 3.42 -15.87 1.81
CA ALA A 45 4.15 -17.14 1.78
C ALA A 45 3.94 -17.91 0.46
N ARG A 46 2.71 -17.89 -0.08
CA ARG A 46 2.34 -18.54 -1.35
C ARG A 46 2.89 -17.83 -2.58
N PHE A 47 2.92 -16.49 -2.60
CA PHE A 47 3.18 -15.71 -3.81
C PHE A 47 4.53 -14.98 -3.84
N LYS A 48 5.27 -14.94 -2.73
CA LYS A 48 6.54 -14.20 -2.65
C LYS A 48 7.54 -14.56 -3.74
N ASP A 49 7.64 -15.83 -4.12
CA ASP A 49 8.58 -16.27 -5.16
C ASP A 49 8.28 -15.57 -6.49
N GLN A 50 7.08 -15.78 -7.02
CA GLN A 50 6.61 -15.14 -8.25
C GLN A 50 6.65 -13.60 -8.20
N MET A 51 6.30 -13.01 -7.06
CA MET A 51 6.31 -11.55 -6.88
C MET A 51 7.72 -10.97 -6.98
N TRP A 52 8.70 -11.62 -6.35
CA TRP A 52 10.09 -11.16 -6.36
C TRP A 52 10.84 -11.58 -7.62
N GLN A 53 10.38 -12.62 -8.32
CA GLN A 53 11.05 -13.16 -9.50
C GLN A 53 11.32 -12.10 -10.55
N LYS A 54 10.35 -11.23 -10.86
CA LYS A 54 10.53 -10.18 -11.88
C LYS A 54 11.66 -9.21 -11.50
N VAL A 55 11.64 -8.69 -10.27
CA VAL A 55 12.68 -7.77 -9.77
C VAL A 55 14.05 -8.45 -9.77
N ALA A 56 14.09 -9.70 -9.33
CA ALA A 56 15.30 -10.49 -9.24
C ALA A 56 15.93 -10.75 -10.61
N THR A 57 15.10 -11.07 -11.62
CA THR A 57 15.54 -11.25 -13.01
C THR A 57 16.15 -9.99 -13.58
N GLU A 58 15.51 -8.82 -13.41
CA GLU A 58 16.07 -7.54 -13.89
C GLU A 58 17.40 -7.17 -13.19
N MET A 59 17.53 -7.55 -11.91
CA MET A 59 18.75 -7.32 -11.14
C MET A 59 19.83 -8.39 -11.35
N GLY A 60 19.55 -9.48 -12.05
CA GLY A 60 20.48 -10.61 -12.23
C GLY A 60 20.83 -11.35 -10.93
N ILE A 61 19.96 -11.33 -9.92
CA ILE A 61 20.19 -11.94 -8.60
C ILE A 61 19.10 -12.94 -8.22
N PRO A 62 19.31 -13.83 -7.24
CA PRO A 62 18.24 -14.68 -6.71
C PRO A 62 17.13 -13.87 -6.05
N TRP A 63 15.86 -14.29 -6.21
CA TRP A 63 14.70 -13.57 -5.64
C TRP A 63 14.74 -13.43 -4.12
N ARG A 64 15.37 -14.39 -3.44
CA ARG A 64 15.58 -14.34 -1.99
C ARG A 64 16.47 -13.17 -1.58
N LEU A 65 17.49 -12.87 -2.39
CA LEU A 65 18.40 -11.75 -2.16
C LEU A 65 17.69 -10.43 -2.44
N ALA A 66 17.00 -10.30 -3.57
CA ALA A 66 16.18 -9.11 -3.89
C ALA A 66 15.17 -8.79 -2.78
N LYS A 67 14.47 -9.81 -2.29
CA LYS A 67 13.59 -9.70 -1.12
C LYS A 67 14.35 -9.23 0.12
N SER A 68 15.50 -9.82 0.44
CA SER A 68 16.30 -9.44 1.61
C SER A 68 16.74 -7.98 1.56
N MET A 69 17.24 -7.54 0.40
CA MET A 69 17.63 -6.15 0.16
C MET A 69 16.44 -5.21 0.34
N HIS A 70 15.25 -5.57 -0.16
CA HIS A 70 14.03 -4.81 0.10
C HIS A 70 13.68 -4.73 1.59
N TRP A 71 13.86 -5.79 2.39
CA TRP A 71 13.58 -5.70 3.83
C TRP A 71 14.60 -4.86 4.60
N GLN A 72 15.85 -4.81 4.13
CA GLN A 72 16.88 -3.94 4.68
C GLN A 72 16.59 -2.46 4.35
N LEU A 73 16.16 -2.22 3.11
CA LEU A 73 15.71 -0.92 2.63
C LEU A 73 14.28 -0.64 3.11
N ARG A 74 14.15 0.03 4.26
CA ARG A 74 12.84 0.46 4.76
C ARG A 74 12.08 1.26 3.70
N GLU A 75 10.75 1.30 3.79
CA GLU A 75 9.86 1.96 2.80
C GLU A 75 10.31 3.37 2.41
N GLN A 76 10.71 4.19 3.39
CA GLN A 76 11.18 5.57 3.16
C GLN A 76 12.45 5.61 2.30
N GLU A 77 13.41 4.72 2.57
CA GLU A 77 14.67 4.68 1.84
C GLU A 77 14.47 4.13 0.42
N MET A 78 13.62 3.11 0.28
CA MET A 78 13.22 2.58 -1.02
C MET A 78 12.57 3.67 -1.87
N SER A 79 11.63 4.42 -1.28
CA SER A 79 10.97 5.54 -1.95
C SER A 79 11.94 6.65 -2.33
N ALA A 80 12.89 7.01 -1.45
CA ALA A 80 13.87 8.05 -1.75
C ALA A 80 14.78 7.65 -2.93
N ARG A 81 15.28 6.41 -2.94
CA ARG A 81 16.18 5.90 -3.99
C ARG A 81 15.48 5.74 -5.34
N ALA A 82 14.20 5.34 -5.35
CA ALA A 82 13.42 5.25 -6.59
C ALA A 82 13.22 6.61 -7.28
N ASN A 83 13.30 7.72 -6.54
CA ASN A 83 13.16 9.09 -7.06
C ASN A 83 14.51 9.80 -7.22
N ALA A 84 15.64 9.10 -7.03
CA ALA A 84 16.96 9.69 -7.20
C ALA A 84 17.22 10.00 -8.71
N PRO A 85 17.92 11.10 -9.03
CA PRO A 85 18.26 11.42 -10.42
C PRO A 85 19.10 10.31 -11.05
N ILE A 86 18.75 9.91 -12.27
CA ILE A 86 19.57 9.05 -13.10
C ILE A 86 20.59 9.96 -13.79
N PHE A 87 21.88 9.75 -13.51
CA PHE A 87 22.98 10.45 -14.17
C PHE A 87 23.41 9.72 -15.44
#